data_AF-A0A6J7FEG1-F1
#
_entry.id   AF-A0A6J7FEG1-F1
#
_cell.length_a   1.000
_cell.length_b   1.000
_cell.length_c   1.000
_cell.angle_alpha   90.00
_cell.angle_beta   90.00
_cell.angle_gamma   90.00
#
_symmetry.space_group_name_H-M   'P 1'
#
loop_
_entity.id
_entity.type
_entity.pdbx_description
1 polymer ?
#
loop_
_entity_poly.entity_id
_entity_poly.type
_entity_poly.pdbx_seq_one_letter_code
_entity_poly.pdbx_strand_id
1 'polypeptide(L)'
;MQVSNIKFCPDTAHLTAGGGNAVELIEKYAARLAHVHLKDFKYATGEFLPLGQGDIDFPGVLAAVRSSGYDSWLMVELDSYDGDPKDAAVISKKHLDALLAE
;
A
#
# COMPACT_ATOMS: atom_id res chain seq x y z
N MET A 1 13.31 -28.13 -3.10
CA MET A 1 13.74 -27.41 -1.88
C MET A 1 12.49 -27.05 -1.09
N GLN A 2 12.51 -27.23 0.24
CA GLN A 2 11.44 -26.73 1.11
C GLN A 2 11.57 -25.20 1.17
N VAL A 3 10.53 -24.48 0.78
CA VAL A 3 10.47 -23.02 0.92
C VAL A 3 9.94 -22.66 2.31
N SER A 4 10.37 -21.53 2.86
CA SER A 4 9.91 -21.04 4.17
C SER A 4 8.40 -20.78 4.20
N ASN A 5 7.79 -21.00 5.37
CA ASN A 5 6.38 -20.67 5.64
C ASN A 5 6.14 -19.18 5.96
N ILE A 6 7.20 -18.37 6.10
CA ILE A 6 7.10 -16.93 6.38
C ILE A 6 6.47 -16.19 5.21
N LYS A 7 5.33 -15.53 5.41
CA LYS A 7 4.56 -14.85 4.37
C LYS A 7 5.06 -13.43 4.08
N PHE A 8 4.49 -12.81 3.05
CA PHE A 8 4.81 -11.46 2.60
C PHE A 8 3.75 -10.47 3.13
N CYS A 9 4.22 -9.41 3.77
CA CYS A 9 3.44 -8.25 4.19
C CYS A 9 3.98 -7.01 3.45
N PRO A 10 3.51 -6.69 2.23
CA PRO A 10 3.89 -5.46 1.55
C PRO A 10 3.39 -4.23 2.31
N ASP A 11 4.30 -3.26 2.47
CA ASP A 11 3.96 -1.86 2.67
C ASP A 11 4.29 -1.11 1.37
N THR A 12 3.27 -0.50 0.76
CA THR A 12 3.43 0.17 -0.54
C THR A 12 4.46 1.30 -0.51
N ALA A 13 4.51 2.10 0.56
CA ALA A 13 5.47 3.19 0.69
C ALA A 13 6.87 2.69 0.97
N HIS A 14 7.06 1.73 1.89
CA HIS A 14 8.40 1.24 2.20
C HIS A 14 9.03 0.47 1.05
N LEU A 15 8.25 -0.32 0.30
CA LEU A 15 8.74 -0.97 -0.93
C LEU A 15 9.20 0.07 -1.96
N THR A 16 8.41 1.13 -2.13
CA THR A 16 8.71 2.24 -3.05
C THR A 16 9.93 3.04 -2.62
N ALA A 17 10.02 3.42 -1.35
CA ALA A 17 11.14 4.15 -0.77
C ALA A 17 12.45 3.33 -0.85
N GLY A 18 12.36 2.00 -0.79
CA GLY A 18 13.48 1.08 -1.03
C GLY A 18 13.91 0.96 -2.50
N GLY A 19 13.30 1.71 -3.43
CA GLY A 19 13.57 1.68 -4.87
C GLY A 19 12.83 0.56 -5.62
N GLY A 20 11.89 -0.11 -4.97
CA GLY A 20 11.02 -1.10 -5.62
C GLY A 20 9.80 -0.47 -6.27
N ASN A 21 9.13 -1.23 -7.15
CA ASN A 21 7.78 -0.92 -7.60
C ASN A 21 6.79 -1.77 -6.78
N ALA A 22 5.93 -1.12 -5.99
CA ALA A 22 4.98 -1.81 -5.12
C ALA A 22 4.04 -2.74 -5.90
N VAL A 23 3.54 -2.32 -7.06
CA VAL A 23 2.66 -3.12 -7.92
C VAL A 23 3.37 -4.39 -8.37
N GLU A 24 4.54 -4.24 -8.99
CA GLU A 24 5.32 -5.38 -9.52
C GLU A 24 5.71 -6.37 -8.41
N LEU A 25 6.05 -5.88 -7.22
CA LEU A 25 6.44 -6.73 -6.09
C LEU A 25 5.24 -7.49 -5.50
N ILE A 26 4.06 -6.85 -5.43
CA ILE A 26 2.81 -7.50 -5.03
C ILE A 26 2.44 -8.58 -6.04
N GLU A 27 2.51 -8.31 -7.34
CA GLU A 27 2.26 -9.29 -8.40
C GLU A 27 3.24 -10.47 -8.33
N LYS A 28 4.54 -10.16 -8.21
CA LYS A 28 5.61 -11.17 -8.15
C LYS A 28 5.45 -12.12 -6.97
N TYR A 29 4.98 -11.63 -5.83
CA TYR A 29 4.85 -12.41 -4.60
C TYR A 29 3.39 -12.68 -4.20
N ALA A 30 2.46 -12.56 -5.14
CA ALA A 30 1.02 -12.71 -4.94
C ALA A 30 0.64 -13.96 -4.13
N ALA A 31 1.21 -15.12 -4.47
CA ALA A 31 0.95 -16.40 -3.79
C ALA A 31 1.40 -16.45 -2.31
N ARG A 32 2.08 -15.43 -1.81
CA ARG A 32 2.59 -15.35 -0.44
C ARG A 32 2.04 -14.16 0.35
N LEU A 33 1.12 -13.37 -0.22
CA LEU A 33 0.48 -12.26 0.48
C LEU A 33 -0.27 -12.75 1.71
N ALA A 34 -0.06 -12.08 2.84
CA ALA A 34 -0.75 -12.38 4.10
C ALA A 34 -1.32 -11.15 4.81
N HIS A 35 -0.73 -9.98 4.58
CA HIS A 35 -1.25 -8.70 5.06
C HIS A 35 -0.79 -7.58 4.14
N VAL A 36 -1.54 -6.49 4.00
CA VAL A 36 -1.19 -5.40 3.08
C VAL A 36 -1.34 -4.07 3.81
N HIS A 37 -0.26 -3.31 3.87
CA HIS A 37 -0.26 -1.92 4.32
C HIS A 37 -0.33 -1.01 3.09
N LEU A 38 -1.32 -0.13 3.08
CA LEU A 38 -1.50 0.95 2.13
C LEU A 38 -0.99 2.22 2.80
N LYS A 39 0.06 2.77 2.22
CA LYS A 39 0.76 3.97 2.66
C LYS A 39 1.35 4.67 1.45
N ASP A 40 1.24 5.98 1.39
CA ASP A 40 1.70 6.75 0.23
C ASP A 40 3.10 7.30 0.43
N PHE A 41 3.79 7.56 -0.67
CA PHE A 41 5.16 8.06 -0.67
C PHE A 41 5.35 9.12 -1.75
N LYS A 42 6.04 10.21 -1.40
CA LYS A 42 6.41 11.27 -2.34
C LYS A 42 7.87 11.15 -2.73
N TYR A 43 8.16 10.87 -4.01
CA TYR A 43 9.55 10.67 -4.47
C TYR A 43 10.42 11.91 -4.27
N ALA A 44 9.84 13.09 -4.49
CA ALA A 44 10.59 14.35 -4.47
C ALA A 44 11.08 14.73 -3.07
N THR A 45 10.32 14.40 -2.02
CA THR A 45 10.61 14.81 -0.63
C THR A 45 11.04 13.64 0.25
N GLY A 46 10.75 12.40 -0.15
CA GLY A 46 10.99 11.22 0.68
C GLY A 46 9.98 11.06 1.82
N GLU A 47 8.87 11.79 1.78
CA GLU A 47 7.87 11.80 2.85
C GLU A 47 6.82 10.70 2.66
N PHE A 48 6.36 10.17 3.79
CA PHE A 48 5.15 9.36 3.86
C PHE A 48 3.95 10.27 4.06
N LEU A 49 2.90 10.04 3.28
CA LEU A 49 1.75 10.92 3.23
C LEU A 49 0.42 10.13 3.33
N PRO A 50 -0.68 10.80 3.71
CA PRO A 50 -2.02 10.25 3.52
C PRO A 50 -2.25 9.77 2.07
N LEU A 51 -3.07 8.74 1.91
CA LEU A 51 -3.29 8.11 0.59
C LEU A 51 -3.83 9.11 -0.43
N GLY A 52 -3.21 9.11 -1.62
CA GLY A 52 -3.55 9.98 -2.74
C GLY A 52 -2.85 11.35 -2.71
N GLN A 53 -1.91 11.57 -1.79
CA GLN A 53 -1.09 12.78 -1.73
C GLN A 53 0.36 12.56 -2.16
N GLY A 54 0.79 11.30 -2.25
CA GLY A 54 2.08 10.90 -2.81
C GLY A 54 1.96 10.52 -4.29
N ASP A 55 2.83 9.62 -4.72
CA ASP A 55 3.06 9.27 -6.12
C ASP A 55 2.79 7.78 -6.40
N ILE A 56 2.29 7.01 -5.44
CA ILE A 56 2.04 5.57 -5.60
C ILE A 56 0.77 5.32 -6.42
N ASP A 57 0.86 4.40 -7.39
CA ASP A 57 -0.27 3.91 -8.19
C ASP A 57 -1.18 2.97 -7.38
N PHE A 58 -2.08 3.55 -6.57
CA PHE A 58 -3.06 2.76 -5.81
C PHE A 58 -4.06 1.98 -6.67
N PRO A 59 -4.58 2.49 -7.80
CA PRO A 59 -5.36 1.66 -8.73
C PRO A 59 -4.61 0.38 -9.14
N GLY A 60 -3.34 0.49 -9.54
CA GLY A 60 -2.49 -0.65 -9.86
C GLY A 60 -2.26 -1.59 -8.67
N VAL A 61 -1.99 -1.04 -7.47
CA VAL A 61 -1.83 -1.83 -6.24
C VAL A 61 -3.10 -2.62 -5.94
N LEU A 62 -4.27 -1.98 -5.95
CA LEU A 62 -5.55 -2.63 -5.64
C LEU A 62 -5.89 -3.70 -6.69
N ALA A 63 -5.59 -3.46 -7.97
CA ALA A 63 -5.74 -4.45 -9.03
C ALA A 63 -4.82 -5.66 -8.83
N ALA A 64 -3.56 -5.46 -8.46
CA ALA A 64 -2.60 -6.53 -8.18
C ALA A 64 -3.04 -7.36 -6.96
N VAL A 65 -3.45 -6.70 -5.87
CA VAL A 65 -3.97 -7.39 -4.68
C VAL A 65 -5.23 -8.18 -5.03
N ARG A 66 -6.19 -7.59 -5.75
CA ARG A 66 -7.43 -8.29 -6.18
C ARG A 66 -7.11 -9.51 -7.06
N SER A 67 -6.17 -9.38 -8.00
CA SER A 67 -5.76 -10.45 -8.91
C SER A 67 -5.04 -11.60 -8.20
N SER A 68 -4.43 -11.34 -7.03
CA SER A 68 -3.80 -12.36 -6.20
C SER A 68 -4.79 -13.32 -5.52
N GLY A 69 -6.08 -12.94 -5.46
CA GLY A 69 -7.09 -13.65 -4.68
C GLY A 69 -7.02 -13.38 -3.17
N TYR A 70 -6.28 -12.36 -2.74
CA TYR A 70 -6.22 -11.93 -1.35
C TYR A 70 -7.60 -11.46 -0.85
N ASP A 71 -8.05 -12.02 0.28
CA ASP A 71 -9.42 -11.90 0.81
C ASP A 71 -9.46 -11.38 2.26
N SER A 72 -8.35 -10.78 2.73
CA SER A 72 -8.20 -10.27 4.08
C SER A 72 -8.04 -8.75 4.11
N TRP A 73 -7.69 -8.20 5.27
CA TRP A 73 -7.68 -6.76 5.54
C TRP A 73 -6.65 -6.00 4.69
N LEU A 74 -7.07 -4.86 4.16
CA LEU A 74 -6.18 -3.76 3.74
C LEU A 74 -6.04 -2.80 4.93
N MET A 75 -4.82 -2.58 5.40
CA MET A 75 -4.52 -1.67 6.50
C MET A 75 -4.05 -0.34 5.94
N VAL A 76 -4.70 0.77 6.32
CA VAL A 76 -4.15 2.10 6.06
C VAL A 76 -3.12 2.41 7.14
N GLU A 77 -1.89 2.73 6.73
CA GLU A 77 -0.78 3.05 7.62
C GLU A 77 -0.21 4.43 7.29
N LEU A 78 0.25 5.14 8.33
CA LEU A 78 1.00 6.38 8.22
C LEU A 78 1.90 6.55 9.45
N ASP A 79 3.21 6.60 9.24
CA ASP A 79 4.19 6.64 10.35
C ASP A 79 4.15 7.95 11.12
N SER A 80 4.21 9.05 10.37
CA SER A 80 4.31 10.40 10.90
C SER A 80 3.59 11.36 9.96
N TYR A 81 2.87 12.31 10.55
CA TYR A 81 2.16 13.34 9.82
C TYR A 81 2.27 14.64 10.60
N ASP A 82 2.69 15.72 9.93
CA ASP A 82 2.85 17.04 10.56
C ASP A 82 1.50 17.74 10.82
N GLY A 83 0.39 17.17 10.34
CA GLY A 83 -0.97 17.62 10.59
C GLY A 83 -1.72 16.76 11.63
N ASP A 84 -3.05 16.90 11.66
CA ASP A 84 -3.89 16.11 12.57
C ASP A 84 -4.02 14.64 12.08
N PRO A 85 -3.74 13.62 12.93
CA PRO A 85 -3.86 12.21 12.55
C PRO A 85 -5.26 11.79 12.10
N LYS A 86 -6.31 12.42 12.66
CA LYS A 86 -7.69 12.18 12.23
C LYS A 86 -7.91 12.69 10.81
N ASP A 87 -7.37 13.87 10.49
CA ASP A 87 -7.50 14.43 9.14
C ASP A 87 -6.78 13.55 8.12
N ALA A 88 -5.58 13.05 8.44
CA ALA A 88 -4.88 12.07 7.62
C ALA A 88 -5.69 10.80 7.36
N ALA A 89 -6.35 10.26 8.40
CA ALA A 89 -7.21 9.10 8.27
C ALA A 89 -8.44 9.40 7.38
N VAL A 90 -9.05 10.58 7.53
CA VAL A 90 -10.20 11.01 6.71
C VAL A 90 -9.80 11.18 5.25
N ILE A 91 -8.66 11.80 4.97
CA ILE A 91 -8.12 11.98 3.61
C ILE A 91 -7.91 10.60 2.96
N SER A 92 -7.21 9.71 3.65
CA SER A 92 -6.90 8.37 3.16
C SER A 92 -8.16 7.55 2.90
N LYS A 93 -9.14 7.61 3.82
CA LYS A 93 -10.43 6.94 3.65
C LYS A 93 -11.17 7.47 2.42
N LYS A 94 -11.24 8.79 2.24
CA LYS A 94 -11.91 9.41 1.09
C LYS A 94 -11.28 8.97 -0.24
N HIS A 95 -9.96 8.87 -0.29
CA HIS A 95 -9.25 8.38 -1.47
C HIS A 95 -9.61 6.92 -1.76
N LEU A 96 -9.59 6.04 -0.76
CA LEU A 96 -9.97 4.63 -0.93
C LEU A 96 -11.45 4.45 -1.30
N ASP A 97 -12.36 5.19 -0.67
CA ASP A 97 -13.79 5.13 -1.00
C ASP A 97 -14.03 5.46 -2.49
N ALA A 98 -13.29 6.42 -3.04
CA ALA A 98 -13.38 6.77 -4.46
C ALA A 98 -12.88 5.64 -5.36
N LEU A 99 -11.74 5.03 -5.03
CA LEU A 99 -11.16 3.93 -5.81
C LEU A 99 -11.95 2.62 -5.73
N LEU A 100 -12.64 2.38 -4.61
CA LEU A 100 -13.42 1.15 -4.38
C LEU A 100 -14.88 1.26 -4.84
N ALA A 101 -15.34 2.46 -5.21
CA ALA A 101 -16.67 2.66 -5.79
C ALA A 101 -16.74 2.30 -7.29
N GLU A 102 -15.58 2.06 -7.92
CA GLU A 102 -15.41 1.61 -9.31
C GLU A 102 -15.35 0.07 -9.42
#